data_AF-A0A858CM15-F1
#
_entry.id   AF-A0A858CM15-F1
#
_cell.length_a   1.000
_cell.length_b   1.000
_cell.length_c   1.000
_cell.angle_alpha   90.00
_cell.angle_beta   90.00
_cell.angle_gamma   90.00
#
_symmetry.space_group_name_H-M   'P 1'
#
loop_
_entity.id
_entity.type
_entity.pdbx_description
1 polymer ?
#
loop_
_entity_poly.entity_id
_entity_poly.type
_entity_poly.pdbx_seq_one_letter_code
_entity_poly.pdbx_strand_id
1 'polypeptide(L)'
;MSAYELGRAAYSHAKYTLVIGANNQADNMKKTGGWAGVAVDRSRYTGERWVKHNTGWEHDGVKWVKKRGTWKLEYPTGKIQRPSTATSNHDFYLELAERAKTHRAGNCGENAAVVYAYLFEKAQGAGIGKVQYISCKEPNDHCFVLIGDKWDGGSIVVDPWWGVMCTGDDVVYQTGRCFFAEDDDPHDMQAYVAAHGVDVMASFDT
;
A
#
# COMPACT_ATOMS: atom_id res chain seq x y z
N MET A 1 -23.64 -10.21 0.65
CA MET A 1 -22.98 -8.91 0.79
C MET A 1 -22.59 -8.47 -0.61
N SER A 2 -22.93 -7.24 -1.00
CA SER A 2 -22.61 -6.69 -2.33
C SER A 2 -21.11 -6.39 -2.48
N ALA A 3 -20.64 -6.23 -3.72
CA ALA A 3 -19.28 -5.80 -4.01
C ALA A 3 -18.90 -4.49 -3.28
N TYR A 4 -19.84 -3.54 -3.21
CA TYR A 4 -19.67 -2.27 -2.49
C TYR A 4 -19.46 -2.49 -0.98
N GLU A 5 -20.31 -3.31 -0.34
CA GLU A 5 -20.20 -3.59 1.08
C GLU A 5 -18.90 -4.33 1.43
N LEU A 6 -18.50 -5.30 0.59
CA LEU A 6 -17.22 -6.01 0.73
C LEU A 6 -16.02 -5.09 0.51
N GLY A 7 -16.05 -4.25 -0.52
CA GLY A 7 -14.99 -3.28 -0.79
C GLY A 7 -14.82 -2.29 0.36
N ARG A 8 -15.92 -1.76 0.90
CA ARG A 8 -15.90 -0.86 2.07
C ARG A 8 -15.38 -1.55 3.33
N ALA A 9 -15.76 -2.81 3.56
CA ALA A 9 -15.27 -3.59 4.68
C ALA A 9 -13.76 -3.88 4.55
N ALA A 10 -13.30 -4.25 3.34
CA ALA A 10 -11.89 -4.51 3.05
C ALA A 10 -11.04 -3.24 3.20
N TYR A 11 -11.52 -2.11 2.68
CA TYR A 11 -10.91 -0.79 2.89
C TYR A 11 -10.72 -0.51 4.39
N SER A 12 -11.80 -0.60 5.16
CA SER A 12 -11.78 -0.33 6.60
C SER A 12 -10.83 -1.30 7.33
N HIS A 13 -10.86 -2.57 6.95
CA HIS A 13 -9.97 -3.58 7.51
C HIS A 13 -8.50 -3.23 7.31
N ALA A 14 -8.10 -2.82 6.10
CA ALA A 14 -6.73 -2.41 5.82
C ALA A 14 -6.31 -1.21 6.69
N LYS A 15 -7.15 -0.18 6.78
CA LYS A 15 -6.91 1.03 7.61
C LYS A 15 -6.69 0.70 9.09
N TYR A 16 -7.49 -0.19 9.67
CA TYR A 16 -7.36 -0.56 11.09
C TYR A 16 -6.21 -1.56 11.36
N THR A 17 -5.88 -2.37 10.36
CA THR A 17 -4.86 -3.40 10.49
C THR A 17 -3.46 -2.80 10.38
N LEU A 18 -3.25 -1.97 9.36
CA LEU A 18 -2.00 -1.27 9.11
C LEU A 18 -2.05 0.13 9.74
N VAL A 19 -1.82 0.17 11.05
CA VAL A 19 -1.72 1.42 11.84
C VAL A 19 -0.71 2.39 11.25
N ILE A 20 0.31 1.82 10.62
CA ILE A 20 1.36 2.51 9.91
C ILE A 20 1.13 2.25 8.42
N GLY A 21 0.72 3.24 7.65
CA GLY A 21 0.63 3.07 6.21
C GLY A 21 -0.63 3.49 5.52
N ALA A 22 -1.58 4.14 6.20
CA ALA A 22 -2.74 4.66 5.50
C ALA A 22 -2.84 6.18 5.65
N ASN A 23 -2.77 6.85 4.50
CA ASN A 23 -2.69 8.29 4.25
C ASN A 23 -1.39 8.97 4.74
N ASN A 24 -0.74 9.65 3.79
CA ASN A 24 0.29 10.67 3.96
C ASN A 24 1.51 10.29 4.81
N GLN A 25 2.52 9.76 4.10
CA GLN A 25 3.85 9.40 4.60
C GLN A 25 4.47 10.46 5.52
N ALA A 26 4.27 11.75 5.27
CA ALA A 26 4.85 12.80 6.11
C ALA A 26 4.19 12.90 7.49
N ASP A 27 2.86 12.89 7.56
CA ASP A 27 2.14 13.16 8.80
C ASP A 27 2.10 11.95 9.72
N ASN A 28 1.99 10.74 9.16
CA ASN A 28 2.13 9.52 9.94
C ASN A 28 3.59 9.30 10.38
N MET A 29 4.60 9.63 9.56
CA MET A 29 5.99 9.61 10.02
C MET A 29 6.24 10.64 11.13
N LYS A 30 5.68 11.86 11.03
CA LYS A 30 5.80 12.86 12.12
C LYS A 30 5.13 12.37 13.40
N LYS A 31 3.89 11.87 13.33
CA LYS A 31 3.14 11.34 14.48
C LYS A 31 3.84 10.16 15.15
N THR A 32 4.44 9.29 14.34
CA THR A 32 5.17 8.10 14.83
C THR A 32 6.65 8.36 15.07
N GLY A 33 7.15 9.59 14.93
CA GLY A 33 8.58 9.89 15.09
C GLY A 33 9.51 9.09 14.17
N GLY A 34 9.03 8.71 12.97
CA GLY A 34 9.76 7.90 11.98
C GLY A 34 9.67 6.38 12.19
N TRP A 35 9.02 5.91 13.26
CA TRP A 35 8.83 4.47 13.51
C TRP A 35 7.99 3.78 12.43
N ALA A 36 7.16 4.55 11.71
CA ALA A 36 6.39 4.10 10.57
C ALA A 36 7.26 3.46 9.47
N GLY A 37 8.23 4.21 8.94
CA GLY A 37 9.12 3.73 7.88
C GLY A 37 9.98 2.55 8.35
N VAL A 38 10.43 2.57 9.60
CA VAL A 38 11.20 1.46 10.20
C VAL A 38 10.41 0.15 10.21
N ALA A 39 9.12 0.19 10.55
CA ALA A 39 8.30 -1.02 10.58
C ALA A 39 8.06 -1.59 9.18
N VAL A 40 7.86 -0.73 8.17
CA VAL A 40 7.79 -1.12 6.76
C VAL A 40 9.11 -1.73 6.28
N ASP A 41 10.24 -1.10 6.60
CA ASP A 41 11.56 -1.62 6.22
C ASP A 41 11.83 -3.00 6.84
N ARG A 42 11.45 -3.18 8.11
CA ARG A 42 11.56 -4.48 8.80
C ARG A 42 10.68 -5.56 8.19
N SER A 43 9.48 -5.22 7.68
CA SER A 43 8.62 -6.22 7.03
C SER A 43 9.19 -6.70 5.69
N ARG A 44 10.00 -5.87 5.03
CA ARG A 44 10.50 -6.10 3.66
C ARG A 44 11.89 -6.70 3.56
N TYR A 45 12.80 -6.32 4.45
CA TYR A 45 14.23 -6.59 4.29
C TYR A 45 14.79 -7.45 5.43
N THR A 46 15.89 -8.15 5.17
CA THR A 46 16.63 -8.93 6.18
C THR A 46 17.90 -8.23 6.62
N GLY A 47 18.41 -8.66 7.78
CA GLY A 47 19.70 -8.24 8.30
C GLY A 47 19.71 -6.83 8.90
N GLU A 48 18.54 -6.21 9.04
CA GLU A 48 18.41 -4.86 9.59
C GLU A 48 18.83 -4.82 11.06
N ARG A 49 19.59 -3.77 11.43
CA ARG A 49 19.96 -3.52 12.82
C ARG A 49 19.95 -2.05 13.14
N TRP A 50 19.63 -1.72 14.38
CA TRP A 50 19.79 -0.36 14.89
C TRP A 50 21.25 -0.08 15.18
N VAL A 51 21.81 0.93 14.52
CA VAL A 51 23.19 1.39 14.76
C VAL A 51 23.14 2.82 15.24
N LYS A 52 23.86 3.10 16.34
CA LYS A 52 24.00 4.46 16.87
C LYS A 52 25.12 5.15 16.12
N HIS A 53 24.77 6.14 15.31
CA HIS A 53 25.78 7.02 14.71
C HIS A 53 26.21 8.05 15.75
N ASN A 54 27.52 8.18 15.94
CA ASN A 54 28.09 9.10 16.91
C ASN A 54 27.84 10.56 16.53
N THR A 55 27.82 11.42 17.53
CA THR A 55 27.75 12.88 17.38
C THR A 55 28.89 13.39 16.52
N GLY A 56 28.59 14.28 15.57
CA GLY A 56 29.57 14.90 14.68
C GLY A 56 29.19 16.34 14.34
N TRP A 57 30.08 17.05 13.67
CA TRP A 57 29.79 18.37 13.09
C TRP A 57 29.43 18.20 11.61
N GLU A 58 28.33 18.80 11.18
CA GLU A 58 27.88 18.82 9.78
C GLU A 58 27.73 20.28 9.34
N HIS A 59 28.09 20.59 8.09
CA HIS A 59 27.90 21.92 7.53
C HIS A 59 26.50 22.00 6.90
N ASP A 60 25.60 22.82 7.46
CA ASP A 60 24.20 22.96 6.99
C ASP A 60 24.03 23.89 5.77
N GLY A 61 25.15 24.26 5.15
CA GLY A 61 25.22 25.25 4.07
C GLY A 61 25.58 26.66 4.55
N VAL A 62 25.49 26.95 5.85
CA VAL A 62 25.85 28.26 6.43
C VAL A 62 26.85 28.14 7.58
N LYS A 63 26.74 27.10 8.41
CA LYS A 63 27.61 26.89 9.57
C LYS A 63 27.77 25.41 9.92
N TRP A 64 28.81 25.13 10.69
CA TRP A 64 28.98 23.83 11.33
C TRP A 64 28.00 23.68 12.50
N VAL A 65 27.10 22.70 12.43
CA VAL A 65 26.15 22.33 13.48
C VAL A 65 26.52 20.98 14.10
N LYS A 66 26.52 20.91 15.43
CA LYS A 66 26.78 19.66 16.17
C LYS A 66 25.54 18.78 16.14
N LYS A 67 25.55 17.71 15.35
CA LYS A 67 24.48 16.71 15.35
C LYS A 67 24.57 15.85 16.61
N ARG A 68 23.41 15.66 17.25
CA ARG A 68 23.22 14.64 18.28
C ARG A 68 23.39 13.26 17.64
N GLY A 69 23.91 12.30 18.40
CA GLY A 69 24.00 10.92 17.91
C GLY A 69 22.59 10.39 17.66
N THR A 70 22.37 9.82 16.48
CA THR A 70 21.06 9.30 16.04
C THR A 70 21.13 7.80 15.83
N TRP A 71 20.14 7.08 16.32
CA TRP A 71 19.93 5.69 15.91
C TRP A 71 19.36 5.66 14.50
N LYS A 72 19.93 4.83 13.63
CA LYS A 72 19.43 4.57 12.28
C LYS A 72 19.31 3.07 12.06
N LEU A 73 18.34 2.68 11.25
CA LEU A 73 18.24 1.33 10.75
C LEU A 73 19.28 1.17 9.63
N GLU A 74 20.22 0.24 9.80
CA GLU A 74 21.24 -0.07 8.81
C GLU A 74 21.15 -1.52 8.36
N TYR A 75 21.66 -1.78 7.14
CA TYR A 75 21.72 -3.10 6.52
C TYR A 75 23.19 -3.49 6.31
N PRO A 76 23.79 -4.29 7.20
CA PRO A 76 25.23 -4.59 7.20
C PRO A 76 25.70 -5.31 5.93
N THR A 77 24.80 -6.03 5.26
CA THR A 77 25.05 -6.79 4.03
C THR A 77 24.32 -6.17 2.83
N GLY A 78 23.90 -4.91 2.93
CA GLY A 78 23.04 -4.25 1.94
C GLY A 78 21.55 -4.59 2.13
N LYS A 79 20.68 -3.87 1.42
CA LYS A 79 19.23 -4.09 1.44
C LYS A 79 18.88 -5.39 0.71
N ILE A 80 18.77 -6.48 1.45
CA ILE A 80 18.37 -7.78 0.92
C ILE A 80 16.88 -7.96 1.19
N GLN A 81 16.07 -8.11 0.15
CA GLN A 81 14.64 -8.37 0.29
C GLN A 81 14.43 -9.72 1.00
N ARG A 82 13.47 -9.77 1.92
CA ARG A 82 13.07 -11.01 2.60
C ARG A 82 12.64 -12.02 1.55
N PRO A 83 13.23 -13.24 1.55
CA PRO A 83 12.85 -14.26 0.60
C PRO A 83 11.37 -14.57 0.76
N SER A 84 10.67 -14.73 -0.37
CA SER A 84 9.30 -15.24 -0.39
C SER A 84 9.31 -16.75 -0.47
N THR A 85 8.35 -17.37 0.21
CA THR A 85 8.02 -18.79 0.03
C THR A 85 6.98 -19.03 -1.06
N ALA A 86 6.29 -17.97 -1.49
CA ALA A 86 5.32 -17.99 -2.57
C ALA A 86 5.86 -18.55 -3.88
N THR A 87 5.07 -19.40 -4.52
CA THR A 87 5.37 -20.00 -5.84
C THR A 87 4.53 -19.39 -6.97
N SER A 88 3.57 -18.53 -6.63
CA SER A 88 2.72 -17.80 -7.57
C SER A 88 2.58 -16.33 -7.16
N ASN A 89 2.18 -15.47 -8.10
CA ASN A 89 1.90 -14.06 -7.78
C ASN A 89 0.76 -13.95 -6.75
N HIS A 90 -0.25 -14.81 -6.84
CA HIS A 90 -1.36 -14.83 -5.88
C HIS A 90 -0.83 -15.08 -4.46
N ASP A 91 -0.04 -16.14 -4.28
CA ASP A 91 0.54 -16.49 -2.97
C ASP A 91 1.52 -15.42 -2.48
N PHE A 92 2.22 -14.75 -3.39
CA PHE A 92 3.13 -13.66 -3.04
C PHE A 92 2.38 -12.50 -2.38
N TYR A 93 1.24 -12.08 -2.93
CA TYR A 93 0.46 -10.99 -2.33
C TYR A 93 -0.26 -11.41 -1.04
N LEU A 94 -0.65 -12.67 -0.89
CA LEU A 94 -1.14 -13.19 0.39
C LEU A 94 -0.01 -13.19 1.45
N GLU A 95 1.19 -13.64 1.08
CA GLU A 95 2.36 -13.63 1.97
C GLU A 95 2.75 -12.19 2.34
N LEU A 96 2.71 -11.24 1.38
CA LEU A 96 2.95 -9.82 1.62
C LEU A 96 1.95 -9.23 2.62
N ALA A 97 0.66 -9.57 2.47
CA ALA A 97 -0.38 -9.17 3.40
C ALA A 97 -0.09 -9.68 4.81
N GLU A 98 0.23 -10.97 4.98
CA GLU A 98 0.56 -11.56 6.29
C GLU A 98 1.75 -10.87 6.98
N ARG A 99 2.82 -10.58 6.23
CA ARG A 99 3.98 -9.84 6.75
C ARG A 99 3.58 -8.43 7.20
N ALA A 100 2.81 -7.71 6.37
CA ALA A 100 2.34 -6.37 6.68
C ALA A 100 1.47 -6.35 7.94
N LYS A 101 0.55 -7.33 8.08
CA LYS A 101 -0.30 -7.51 9.27
C LYS A 101 0.53 -7.77 10.53
N THR A 102 1.54 -8.64 10.44
CA THR A 102 2.43 -8.98 11.56
C THR A 102 3.15 -7.75 12.10
N HIS A 103 3.59 -6.86 11.21
CA HIS A 103 4.28 -5.62 11.58
C HIS A 103 3.35 -4.41 11.73
N ARG A 104 2.06 -4.59 11.44
CA ARG A 104 1.02 -3.55 11.37
C ARG A 104 1.46 -2.33 10.57
N ALA A 105 2.23 -2.57 9.51
CA ALA A 105 2.90 -1.54 8.72
C ALA A 105 2.95 -1.88 7.23
N GLY A 106 2.71 -0.89 6.36
CA GLY A 106 2.76 -1.05 4.91
C GLY A 106 2.83 0.27 4.12
N ASN A 107 3.21 0.21 2.85
CA ASN A 107 2.95 1.28 1.88
C ASN A 107 1.74 0.94 0.98
N CYS A 108 1.54 1.65 -0.14
CA CYS A 108 0.52 1.34 -1.14
C CYS A 108 0.43 -0.15 -1.50
N GLY A 109 1.59 -0.80 -1.71
CA GLY A 109 1.70 -2.20 -2.05
C GLY A 109 1.17 -3.15 -0.96
N GLU A 110 1.59 -2.96 0.28
CA GLU A 110 1.10 -3.78 1.41
C GLU A 110 -0.36 -3.49 1.76
N ASN A 111 -0.81 -2.24 1.67
CA ASN A 111 -2.21 -1.92 1.96
C ASN A 111 -3.14 -2.57 0.93
N ALA A 112 -2.81 -2.47 -0.36
CA ALA A 112 -3.51 -3.19 -1.41
C ALA A 112 -3.48 -4.71 -1.18
N ALA A 113 -2.36 -5.25 -0.68
CA ALA A 113 -2.23 -6.68 -0.40
C ALA A 113 -3.15 -7.11 0.75
N VAL A 114 -3.28 -6.30 1.81
CA VAL A 114 -4.21 -6.56 2.92
C VAL A 114 -5.67 -6.51 2.44
N VAL A 115 -6.04 -5.57 1.57
CA VAL A 115 -7.37 -5.53 0.95
C VAL A 115 -7.62 -6.80 0.12
N TYR A 116 -6.66 -7.16 -0.73
CA TYR A 116 -6.74 -8.33 -1.60
C TYR A 116 -6.90 -9.63 -0.81
N ALA A 117 -6.08 -9.83 0.24
CA ALA A 117 -6.16 -10.99 1.11
C ALA A 117 -7.48 -11.05 1.89
N TYR A 118 -7.99 -9.91 2.37
CA TYR A 118 -9.30 -9.85 3.03
C TYR A 118 -10.43 -10.29 2.09
N LEU A 119 -10.43 -9.79 0.85
CA LEU A 119 -11.42 -10.17 -0.15
C LEU A 119 -11.29 -11.64 -0.53
N PHE A 120 -10.06 -12.19 -0.60
CA PHE A 120 -9.88 -13.62 -0.84
C PHE A 120 -10.54 -14.48 0.25
N GLU A 121 -10.46 -14.06 1.51
CA GLU A 121 -11.09 -14.78 2.61
C GLU A 121 -12.63 -14.59 2.65
N LYS A 122 -13.12 -13.37 2.35
CA LYS A 122 -14.52 -13.00 2.61
C LYS A 122 -15.43 -13.01 1.37
N ALA A 123 -14.87 -12.98 0.17
CA ALA A 123 -15.64 -12.97 -1.07
C ALA A 123 -15.86 -14.37 -1.67
N GLN A 124 -15.21 -15.42 -1.14
CA GLN A 124 -15.44 -16.79 -1.61
C GLN A 124 -16.92 -17.17 -1.53
N GLY A 125 -17.50 -17.53 -2.67
CA GLY A 125 -18.91 -17.87 -2.83
C GLY A 125 -19.87 -16.67 -2.82
N ALA A 126 -19.36 -15.43 -2.78
CA ALA A 126 -20.17 -14.22 -2.77
C ALA A 126 -20.70 -13.82 -4.16
N GLY A 127 -20.11 -14.39 -5.23
CA GLY A 127 -20.54 -14.14 -6.61
C GLY A 127 -20.36 -12.68 -7.06
N ILE A 128 -19.36 -11.98 -6.52
CA ILE A 128 -19.05 -10.58 -6.88
C ILE A 128 -18.13 -10.48 -8.11
N GLY A 129 -17.83 -11.60 -8.75
CA GLY A 129 -17.05 -11.68 -9.98
C GLY A 129 -15.58 -11.99 -9.71
N LYS A 130 -14.71 -11.03 -10.04
CA LYS A 130 -13.26 -11.20 -10.00
C LYS A 130 -12.63 -10.16 -9.09
N VAL A 131 -11.56 -10.51 -8.39
CA VAL A 131 -10.76 -9.57 -7.61
C VAL A 131 -9.36 -9.53 -8.18
N GLN A 132 -8.82 -8.33 -8.36
CA GLN A 132 -7.54 -8.09 -9.02
C GLN A 132 -6.66 -7.18 -8.17
N TYR A 133 -5.41 -7.58 -7.94
CA TYR A 133 -4.37 -6.71 -7.42
C TYR A 133 -3.76 -5.95 -8.59
N ILE A 134 -3.86 -4.63 -8.54
CA ILE A 134 -3.42 -3.72 -9.60
C ILE A 134 -2.14 -3.00 -9.15
N SER A 135 -1.17 -2.91 -10.06
CA SER A 135 -0.01 -2.03 -9.93
C SER A 135 0.01 -1.04 -11.09
N CYS A 136 0.28 0.23 -10.81
CA CYS A 136 0.60 1.18 -11.86
C CYS A 136 1.97 0.85 -12.46
N LYS A 137 2.15 1.13 -13.76
CA LYS A 137 3.42 0.85 -14.47
C LYS A 137 4.54 1.81 -14.05
N GLU A 138 5.74 1.56 -14.58
CA GLU A 138 6.94 2.33 -14.24
C GLU A 138 6.71 3.86 -14.37
N PRO A 139 7.13 4.63 -13.36
CA PRO A 139 8.12 4.29 -12.33
C PRO A 139 7.62 3.49 -11.08
N ASN A 140 6.44 2.86 -11.12
CA ASN A 140 5.97 1.86 -10.13
C ASN A 140 5.92 2.41 -8.71
N ASP A 141 4.99 3.33 -8.40
CA ASP A 141 4.82 3.82 -7.03
C ASP A 141 3.43 3.59 -6.45
N HIS A 142 2.54 2.88 -7.15
CA HIS A 142 1.19 2.76 -6.64
C HIS A 142 0.45 1.47 -6.96
N CYS A 143 -0.22 0.93 -5.94
CA CYS A 143 -0.98 -0.30 -5.99
C CYS A 143 -2.33 -0.13 -5.31
N PHE A 144 -3.36 -0.80 -5.84
CA PHE A 144 -4.71 -0.83 -5.30
C PHE A 144 -5.44 -2.11 -5.75
N VAL A 145 -6.70 -2.28 -5.34
CA VAL A 145 -7.49 -3.47 -5.70
C VAL A 145 -8.69 -3.07 -6.56
N LEU A 146 -8.97 -3.88 -7.59
CA LEU A 146 -10.16 -3.78 -8.43
C LEU A 146 -11.05 -5.01 -8.20
N ILE A 147 -12.32 -4.79 -7.88
CA ILE A 147 -13.39 -5.80 -7.87
C ILE A 147 -14.15 -5.65 -9.19
N GLY A 148 -14.09 -6.66 -10.06
CA GLY A 148 -14.60 -6.64 -11.43
C GLY A 148 -13.52 -7.08 -12.42
N ASP A 149 -13.91 -7.31 -13.68
CA ASP A 149 -13.01 -7.70 -14.78
C ASP A 149 -12.73 -6.56 -15.77
N LYS A 150 -13.36 -5.39 -15.57
CA LYS A 150 -13.33 -4.23 -16.48
C LYS A 150 -13.15 -2.91 -15.70
N TRP A 151 -12.93 -1.84 -16.45
CA TRP A 151 -12.91 -0.47 -15.94
C TRP A 151 -14.22 0.23 -16.27
N ASP A 152 -15.32 -0.27 -15.71
CA ASP A 152 -16.67 0.25 -15.93
C ASP A 152 -17.37 0.60 -14.60
N GLY A 153 -18.58 1.16 -14.70
CA GLY A 153 -19.39 1.54 -13.54
C GLY A 153 -19.88 0.37 -12.68
N GLY A 154 -19.71 -0.88 -13.14
CA GLY A 154 -20.00 -2.09 -12.37
C GLY A 154 -18.82 -2.56 -11.51
N SER A 155 -17.62 -2.10 -11.83
CA SER A 155 -16.38 -2.48 -11.14
C SER A 155 -16.04 -1.46 -10.06
N ILE A 156 -15.42 -1.92 -8.96
CA ILE A 156 -15.11 -1.09 -7.79
C ILE A 156 -13.62 -1.10 -7.52
N VAL A 157 -13.03 0.09 -7.44
CA VAL A 157 -11.66 0.29 -7.02
C VAL A 157 -11.63 0.59 -5.52
N VAL A 158 -10.72 -0.10 -4.82
CA VAL A 158 -10.49 0.04 -3.38
C VAL A 158 -9.03 0.41 -3.16
N ASP A 159 -8.82 1.64 -2.72
CA ASP A 159 -7.50 2.23 -2.51
C ASP A 159 -7.36 2.80 -1.09
N PRO A 160 -6.91 1.99 -0.12
CA PRO A 160 -6.64 2.43 1.25
C PRO A 160 -5.47 3.41 1.40
N TRP A 161 -4.60 3.52 0.40
CA TRP A 161 -3.40 4.37 0.49
C TRP A 161 -3.71 5.82 0.18
N TRP A 162 -4.44 6.05 -0.91
CA TRP A 162 -5.02 7.35 -1.27
C TRP A 162 -6.37 7.62 -0.59
N GLY A 163 -6.89 6.65 0.17
CA GLY A 163 -8.12 6.83 0.92
C GLY A 163 -9.36 6.96 0.04
N VAL A 164 -9.37 6.29 -1.11
CA VAL A 164 -10.41 6.40 -2.14
C VAL A 164 -11.11 5.06 -2.36
N MET A 165 -12.42 5.13 -2.59
CA MET A 165 -13.19 4.04 -3.18
C MET A 165 -14.13 4.60 -4.24
N CYS A 166 -14.02 4.11 -5.47
CA CYS A 166 -14.76 4.61 -6.63
C CYS A 166 -15.06 3.50 -7.63
N THR A 167 -15.77 3.81 -8.71
CA THR A 167 -16.01 2.87 -9.80
C THR A 167 -14.83 2.81 -10.79
N GLY A 168 -14.71 1.72 -11.54
CA GLY A 168 -13.61 1.55 -12.49
C GLY A 168 -13.55 2.62 -13.58
N ASP A 169 -14.71 3.07 -14.07
CA ASP A 169 -14.82 4.17 -15.04
C ASP A 169 -14.54 5.56 -14.44
N ASP A 170 -14.68 5.74 -13.12
CA ASP A 170 -14.25 6.97 -12.43
C ASP A 170 -12.73 7.11 -12.50
N VAL A 171 -12.00 6.00 -12.30
CA VAL A 171 -10.54 5.99 -12.33
C VAL A 171 -9.96 6.27 -13.72
N VAL A 172 -10.52 5.64 -14.76
CA VAL A 172 -9.92 5.67 -16.11
C VAL A 172 -10.50 6.81 -16.97
N TYR A 173 -11.80 7.11 -16.83
CA TYR A 173 -12.50 8.03 -17.72
C TYR A 173 -13.03 9.27 -17.01
N GLN A 174 -12.98 9.33 -15.67
CA GLN A 174 -13.57 10.42 -14.88
C GLN A 174 -15.08 10.61 -15.12
N THR A 175 -15.76 9.55 -15.56
CA THR A 175 -17.22 9.56 -15.82
C THR A 175 -18.02 8.77 -14.79
N GLY A 176 -17.33 8.13 -13.85
CA GLY A 176 -17.92 7.21 -12.90
C GLY A 176 -18.38 7.88 -11.61
N ARG A 177 -18.41 7.08 -10.55
CA ARG A 177 -18.82 7.49 -9.21
C ARG A 177 -17.68 7.27 -8.22
N CYS A 178 -17.24 8.36 -7.59
CA CYS A 178 -16.52 8.28 -6.33
C CYS A 178 -17.50 8.00 -5.18
N PHE A 179 -17.33 6.88 -4.45
CA PHE A 179 -18.16 6.56 -3.29
C PHE A 179 -17.75 7.36 -2.06
N PHE A 180 -16.43 7.49 -1.86
CA PHE A 180 -15.83 8.38 -0.88
C PHE A 180 -14.35 8.64 -1.24
N ALA A 181 -13.85 9.77 -0.76
CA ALA A 181 -12.45 10.13 -0.71
C ALA A 181 -12.18 10.80 0.65
N GLU A 182 -11.10 10.41 1.34
CA GLU A 182 -10.74 11.00 2.63
C GLU A 182 -10.12 12.40 2.49
N ASP A 183 -9.48 12.68 1.35
CA ASP A 183 -8.86 13.97 0.96
C ASP A 183 -9.17 14.28 -0.55
N ASP A 184 -8.60 15.34 -1.15
CA ASP A 184 -8.72 15.67 -2.60
C ASP A 184 -7.97 14.67 -3.53
N ASP A 185 -7.57 13.51 -2.99
CA ASP A 185 -6.76 12.45 -3.61
C ASP A 185 -7.35 11.71 -4.85
N PRO A 186 -8.66 11.67 -5.15
CA PRO A 186 -9.13 10.89 -6.31
C PRO A 186 -8.63 11.46 -7.64
N HIS A 187 -8.43 12.77 -7.75
CA HIS A 187 -7.89 13.36 -8.98
C HIS A 187 -6.42 13.01 -9.20
N ASP A 188 -5.61 12.99 -8.14
CA ASP A 188 -4.20 12.61 -8.21
C ASP A 188 -4.06 11.13 -8.60
N MET A 189 -4.92 10.28 -8.04
CA MET A 189 -5.03 8.89 -8.43
C MET A 189 -5.35 8.71 -9.91
N GLN A 190 -6.41 9.37 -10.37
CA GLN A 190 -6.85 9.32 -11.76
C GLN A 190 -5.76 9.82 -12.71
N ALA A 191 -5.12 10.95 -12.39
CA ALA A 191 -4.04 11.52 -13.17
C ALA A 191 -2.84 10.56 -13.26
N TYR A 192 -2.49 9.90 -12.15
CA TYR A 192 -1.40 8.93 -12.11
C TYR A 192 -1.73 7.70 -12.95
N VAL A 193 -2.93 7.12 -12.80
CA VAL A 193 -3.37 5.97 -13.60
C VAL A 193 -3.42 6.30 -15.09
N ALA A 194 -3.92 7.49 -15.47
CA ALA A 194 -3.94 7.93 -16.86
C ALA A 194 -2.53 8.13 -17.44
N ALA A 195 -1.60 8.66 -16.66
CA ALA A 195 -0.23 8.92 -17.11
C ALA A 195 0.61 7.64 -17.27
N HIS A 196 0.42 6.66 -16.39
CA HIS A 196 1.29 5.49 -16.31
C HIS A 196 0.62 4.21 -16.82
N GLY A 197 -0.70 4.12 -16.80
CA GLY A 197 -1.41 2.87 -17.00
C GLY A 197 -1.15 1.87 -15.88
N VAL A 198 -1.73 0.68 -16.02
CA VAL A 198 -1.76 -0.33 -14.96
C VAL A 198 -1.54 -1.74 -15.50
N ASP A 199 -1.05 -2.62 -14.63
CA ASP A 199 -0.91 -4.05 -14.83
C ASP A 199 -1.66 -4.82 -13.74
N VAL A 200 -2.22 -5.97 -14.13
CA VAL A 200 -2.83 -6.94 -13.21
C VAL A 200 -1.73 -7.86 -12.71
N MET A 201 -1.39 -7.72 -11.44
CA MET A 201 -0.28 -8.48 -10.86
C MET A 201 -0.72 -9.86 -10.36
N ALA A 202 -1.94 -9.94 -9.81
CA ALA A 202 -2.58 -11.17 -9.38
C ALA A 202 -4.11 -11.02 -9.42
N SER A 203 -4.81 -12.14 -9.53
CA SER A 203 -6.27 -12.16 -9.47
C SER A 203 -6.82 -13.49 -8.98
N PHE A 204 -8.05 -13.50 -8.49
CA PHE A 204 -8.85 -14.70 -8.22
C PHE A 204 -10.33 -14.45 -8.51
N ASP A 205 -11.06 -15.54 -8.76
CA ASP A 205 -12.52 -15.52 -8.93
C ASP A 205 -13.20 -15.75 -7.56
N THR A 206 -14.35 -15.10 -7.34
CA THR A 206 -15.07 -15.08 -6.06
C THR A 206 -16.29 -15.99 -6.05
#